data_AF-A0A7S1F494-F1
#
_entry.id   AF-A0A7S1F494-F1
#
_cell.length_a   1.000
_cell.length_b   1.000
_cell.length_c   1.000
_cell.angle_alpha   90.00
_cell.angle_beta   90.00
_cell.angle_gamma   90.00
#
_symmetry.space_group_name_H-M   'P 1'
#
loop_
_entity.id
_entity.type
_entity.pdbx_description
1 polymer ?
#
loop_
_entity_poly.entity_id
_entity_poly.type
_entity_poly.pdbx_seq_one_letter_code
_entity_poly.pdbx_strand_id
1 'polypeptide(L)'
;VKYLEAKLHDFITPQAEEEATDIQKIVVNLRGSRLVTHLLDTAVNAFTREGRRGGRSWEWTRSLVSPRGRVRLRRYDVERGDMQQPLDGEDQTKPVDEVAGGIAGLARGLSLVLEVKDDDEKFEEWEGGALRVVVCLWRNDAKTIHLTRDTIVKLEFAPSQADEDEDPHESLKAPEVVTESHPETAPEASATGDDGECQLPDLFAAPEKHRPVPDTSPSVGKVRDAVAKAWGCSSETVALVVMTGIECGKVLLDDSKTLLASGVFPADVLVAERVKDNLQSVMLYDMLRNTAELSFNHPDRPEYTEEFKVSISKKAPLSELKASIAAKLELDSKMLHLARGRKTPQLKDEAKSLREAGVAEMGSVFVGRGAPCKPDEYMIRVCLYISQPGSPPKTKDALEIPAKGTASVRSVREALA
;
A
#
# COMPACT_ATOMS: atom_id res chain seq x y z
N VAL A 1 22.13 9.58 -9.82
CA VAL A 1 22.04 8.97 -8.46
C VAL A 1 22.62 7.58 -8.56
N LYS A 2 23.68 7.25 -7.80
CA LYS A 2 24.39 5.96 -7.88
C LYS A 2 24.20 5.23 -6.55
N TYR A 3 23.85 3.95 -6.60
CA TYR A 3 23.38 3.19 -5.45
C TYR A 3 24.46 2.28 -4.87
N LEU A 4 24.48 2.13 -3.54
CA LEU A 4 25.31 1.16 -2.84
C LEU A 4 24.43 0.32 -1.90
N GLU A 5 24.03 -0.88 -2.31
CA GLU A 5 23.25 -1.76 -1.44
C GLU A 5 24.20 -2.57 -0.54
N ALA A 6 24.21 -2.35 0.78
CA ALA A 6 25.00 -3.18 1.69
C ALA A 6 24.12 -4.31 2.26
N LYS A 7 24.34 -5.56 1.80
CA LYS A 7 23.69 -6.74 2.38
C LYS A 7 24.57 -7.31 3.49
N LEU A 8 24.10 -7.28 4.74
CA LEU A 8 24.79 -7.95 5.85
C LEU A 8 24.37 -9.43 5.88
N HIS A 9 25.18 -10.35 5.32
CA HIS A 9 25.31 -11.76 5.72
C HIS A 9 26.54 -12.46 5.05
N ASP A 10 26.89 -13.65 5.55
CA ASP A 10 28.25 -14.17 5.87
C ASP A 10 29.25 -14.59 4.77
N PHE A 11 29.03 -14.33 3.47
CA PHE A 11 30.02 -14.78 2.45
C PHE A 11 30.35 -13.70 1.41
N ILE A 12 31.63 -13.69 1.01
CA ILE A 12 32.24 -12.65 0.17
C ILE A 12 32.07 -13.03 -1.31
N THR A 13 31.32 -12.24 -2.07
CA THR A 13 31.57 -12.04 -3.51
C THR A 13 30.96 -10.70 -3.95
N PRO A 14 31.75 -9.74 -4.48
CA PRO A 14 31.17 -8.59 -5.17
C PRO A 14 30.56 -9.06 -6.49
N GLN A 15 29.27 -8.79 -6.72
CA GLN A 15 28.61 -8.96 -8.01
C GLN A 15 28.14 -7.59 -8.51
N ALA A 16 28.51 -7.26 -9.74
CA ALA A 16 27.95 -6.14 -10.47
C ALA A 16 26.70 -6.65 -11.21
N GLU A 17 25.54 -6.10 -10.90
CA GLU A 17 24.32 -6.33 -11.66
C GLU A 17 24.04 -5.05 -12.47
N GLU A 18 24.04 -5.19 -13.79
CA GLU A 18 23.61 -4.13 -14.70
C GLU A 18 22.12 -4.34 -14.96
N GLU A 19 21.27 -3.83 -14.07
CA GLU A 19 19.84 -3.71 -14.36
C GLU A 19 19.62 -2.57 -15.36
N ALA A 20 18.55 -2.64 -16.15
CA ALA A 20 18.21 -1.73 -17.26
C ALA A 20 17.83 -0.29 -16.83
N THR A 21 18.57 0.28 -15.88
CA THR A 21 18.42 1.63 -15.35
C THR A 21 19.81 2.29 -15.30
N ASP A 22 19.90 3.62 -15.40
CA ASP A 22 21.16 4.41 -15.35
C ASP A 22 21.88 4.38 -13.98
N ILE A 23 21.68 3.30 -13.21
CA ILE A 23 22.10 3.13 -11.83
C ILE A 23 23.26 2.13 -11.80
N GLN A 24 24.41 2.60 -11.35
CA GLN A 24 25.53 1.72 -11.01
C GLN A 24 25.40 1.29 -9.56
N LYS A 25 25.44 -0.03 -9.34
CA LYS A 25 25.24 -0.66 -8.04
C LYS A 25 26.46 -1.50 -7.67
N ILE A 26 26.95 -1.32 -6.44
CA ILE A 26 27.95 -2.21 -5.84
C ILE A 26 27.41 -2.74 -4.53
N VAL A 27 27.38 -4.07 -4.39
CA VAL A 27 27.00 -4.73 -3.15
C VAL A 27 28.24 -4.96 -2.29
N VAL A 28 28.22 -4.42 -1.07
CA VAL A 28 29.30 -4.59 -0.10
C VAL A 28 28.77 -5.30 1.14
N ASN A 29 29.29 -6.50 1.42
CA ASN A 29 28.96 -7.23 2.63
C ASN A 29 29.89 -6.79 3.77
N LEU A 30 29.32 -6.32 4.87
CA LEU A 30 30.07 -5.77 6.00
C LEU A 30 29.83 -6.58 7.27
N ARG A 31 30.78 -6.50 8.19
CA ARG A 31 30.57 -6.92 9.58
C ARG A 31 30.12 -5.71 10.38
N GLY A 32 29.08 -5.87 11.20
CA GLY A 32 28.42 -4.77 11.95
C GLY A 32 29.37 -3.90 12.76
N SER A 33 30.47 -4.45 13.28
CA SER A 33 31.45 -3.72 14.11
C SER A 33 32.41 -2.79 13.37
N ARG A 34 32.29 -2.65 12.04
CA ARG A 34 33.14 -1.73 11.26
C ARG A 34 32.58 -0.31 11.34
N LEU A 35 33.47 0.67 11.36
CA LEU A 35 33.11 2.09 11.34
C LEU A 35 32.59 2.50 9.96
N VAL A 36 31.73 3.52 9.91
CA VAL A 36 31.23 4.10 8.65
C VAL A 36 32.37 4.63 7.77
N THR A 37 33.43 5.20 8.35
CA THR A 37 34.67 5.57 7.61
C THR A 37 35.24 4.40 6.81
N HIS A 38 35.35 3.22 7.43
CA HIS A 38 35.85 2.02 6.78
C HIS A 38 34.92 1.56 5.64
N LEU A 39 33.61 1.75 5.80
CA LEU A 39 32.64 1.48 4.75
C LEU A 39 32.81 2.45 3.57
N LEU A 40 32.97 3.74 3.83
CA LEU A 40 33.22 4.74 2.78
C LEU A 40 34.48 4.39 1.98
N ASP A 41 35.59 4.08 2.66
CA ASP A 41 36.83 3.67 2.02
C ASP A 41 36.65 2.38 1.20
N THR A 42 35.90 1.40 1.73
CA THR A 42 35.61 0.14 1.03
C THR A 42 34.80 0.39 -0.24
N ALA A 43 33.77 1.24 -0.16
CA ALA A 43 32.94 1.63 -1.28
C ALA A 43 33.77 2.34 -2.36
N VAL A 44 34.54 3.36 -1.99
CA VAL A 44 35.41 4.11 -2.92
C VAL A 44 36.39 3.18 -3.62
N ASN A 45 37.02 2.27 -2.89
CA ASN A 45 37.96 1.30 -3.46
C ASN A 45 37.25 0.32 -4.43
N ALA A 46 36.04 -0.12 -4.08
CA ALA A 46 35.25 -1.00 -4.94
C ALA A 46 34.85 -0.29 -6.25
N PHE A 47 34.31 0.94 -6.17
CA PHE A 47 33.98 1.75 -7.35
C PHE A 47 35.22 2.05 -8.19
N THR A 48 36.33 2.43 -7.57
CA THR A 48 37.60 2.69 -8.28
C THR A 48 38.11 1.44 -9.01
N ARG A 49 38.00 0.26 -8.39
CA ARG A 49 38.40 -1.01 -9.01
C ARG A 49 37.50 -1.35 -10.19
N GLU A 50 36.19 -1.18 -10.06
CA GLU A 50 35.26 -1.44 -11.16
C GLU A 50 35.46 -0.45 -12.30
N GLY A 51 35.69 0.83 -12.05
CA GLY A 51 35.97 1.77 -13.14
C GLY A 51 37.32 1.61 -13.82
N ARG A 52 38.27 0.86 -13.24
CA ARG A 52 39.45 0.37 -13.98
C ARG A 52 39.13 -0.75 -14.96
N ARG A 53 38.07 -1.52 -14.71
CA ARG A 53 37.61 -2.65 -15.52
C ARG A 53 36.52 -2.25 -16.52
N GLY A 54 35.69 -1.27 -16.15
CA GLY A 54 34.51 -0.83 -16.88
C GLY A 54 34.81 0.10 -18.05
N GLY A 55 33.82 0.25 -18.94
CA GLY A 55 33.85 1.16 -20.08
C GLY A 55 33.54 2.62 -19.71
N ARG A 56 33.17 3.45 -20.71
CA ARG A 56 32.94 4.91 -20.55
C ARG A 56 31.97 5.28 -19.42
N SER A 57 31.01 4.42 -19.10
CA SER A 57 30.04 4.64 -18.02
C SER A 57 30.71 4.78 -16.64
N TRP A 58 31.95 4.32 -16.46
CA TRP A 58 32.68 4.38 -15.20
C TRP A 58 33.80 5.45 -15.15
N GLU A 59 33.92 6.33 -16.16
CA GLU A 59 34.99 7.34 -16.19
C GLU A 59 35.01 8.27 -14.98
N TRP A 60 33.85 8.52 -14.38
CA TRP A 60 33.71 9.31 -13.16
C TRP A 60 34.50 8.73 -11.97
N THR A 61 34.79 7.43 -11.93
CA THR A 61 35.54 6.86 -10.78
C THR A 61 37.00 7.30 -10.78
N ARG A 62 37.49 7.89 -11.88
CA ARG A 62 38.83 8.46 -11.96
C ARG A 62 38.99 9.70 -11.06
N SER A 63 37.89 10.39 -10.74
CA SER A 63 37.92 11.53 -9.81
C SER A 63 37.94 11.12 -8.33
N LEU A 64 37.77 9.82 -8.03
CA LEU A 64 37.76 9.27 -6.66
C LEU A 64 39.16 9.11 -6.03
N VAL A 65 40.24 9.40 -6.77
CA VAL A 65 41.63 9.09 -6.39
C VAL A 65 42.15 9.93 -5.20
N SER A 66 41.45 11.00 -4.81
CA SER A 66 41.72 11.77 -3.58
C SER A 66 40.43 11.93 -2.76
N PRO A 67 40.12 10.99 -1.84
CA PRO A 67 38.77 10.85 -1.28
C PRO A 67 38.39 11.87 -0.20
N ARG A 68 39.34 12.59 0.39
CA ARG A 68 39.03 13.45 1.55
C ARG A 68 38.28 14.72 1.12
N GLY A 69 36.96 14.68 1.29
CA GLY A 69 36.05 15.82 1.11
C GLY A 69 35.22 15.83 -0.19
N ARG A 70 35.40 14.84 -1.07
CA ARG A 70 34.65 14.72 -2.35
C ARG A 70 33.58 13.64 -2.35
N VAL A 71 33.62 12.75 -1.37
CA VAL A 71 32.67 11.65 -1.24
C VAL A 71 32.07 11.61 0.15
N ARG A 72 30.79 11.22 0.22
CA ARG A 72 30.11 10.90 1.48
C ARG A 72 29.11 9.78 1.30
N LEU A 73 28.73 9.15 2.41
CA LEU A 73 27.66 8.16 2.42
C LEU A 73 26.37 8.82 2.90
N ARG A 74 25.26 8.49 2.25
CA ARG A 74 23.90 8.78 2.72
C ARG A 74 23.16 7.48 2.96
N ARG A 75 22.26 7.45 3.94
CA ARG A 75 21.27 6.37 4.03
C ARG A 75 20.26 6.50 2.89
N TYR A 76 19.78 5.37 2.39
CA TYR A 76 18.76 5.30 1.37
C TYR A 76 17.66 4.34 1.82
N ASP A 77 16.44 4.84 1.87
CA ASP A 77 15.27 4.04 2.12
C ASP A 77 14.80 3.45 0.78
N VAL A 78 15.01 2.14 0.59
CA VAL A 78 14.60 1.44 -0.64
C VAL A 78 13.09 1.39 -0.78
N GLU A 79 12.36 1.28 0.33
CA GLU A 79 10.91 1.18 0.33
C GLU A 79 10.28 2.53 -0.07
N ARG A 80 10.86 3.64 0.40
CA ARG A 80 10.40 5.00 0.10
C ARG A 80 11.04 5.63 -1.14
N GLY A 81 12.16 5.07 -1.60
CA GLY A 81 12.94 5.61 -2.70
C GLY A 81 13.63 6.94 -2.37
N ASP A 82 14.03 7.12 -1.11
CA ASP A 82 14.43 8.42 -0.56
C ASP A 82 15.83 8.42 0.06
N MET A 83 16.61 9.46 -0.23
CA MET A 83 17.86 9.76 0.47
C MET A 83 17.56 10.34 1.84
N GLN A 84 18.28 9.85 2.85
CA GLN A 84 18.21 10.31 4.23
C GLN A 84 19.48 11.12 4.60
N GLN A 85 19.60 11.46 5.89
CA GLN A 85 20.69 12.24 6.44
C GLN A 85 22.07 11.68 6.00
N PRO A 86 23.01 12.56 5.60
CA PRO A 86 24.38 12.15 5.34
C PRO A 86 25.08 11.66 6.61
N LEU A 87 25.86 10.59 6.45
CA LEU A 87 26.68 9.99 7.49
C LEU A 87 28.02 10.72 7.57
N ASP A 88 27.96 11.99 7.97
CA ASP A 88 29.10 12.90 8.07
C ASP A 88 29.45 13.20 9.54
N GLY A 89 30.66 13.70 9.80
CA GLY A 89 31.10 14.12 11.15
C GLY A 89 31.14 12.96 12.15
N GLU A 90 30.39 13.08 13.26
CA GLU A 90 30.37 12.08 14.34
C GLU A 90 29.88 10.70 13.86
N ASP A 91 28.96 10.66 12.90
CA ASP A 91 28.41 9.41 12.36
C ASP A 91 29.45 8.59 11.59
N GLN A 92 30.51 9.23 11.06
CA GLN A 92 31.60 8.51 10.39
C GLN A 92 32.40 7.62 11.35
N THR A 93 32.41 7.99 12.63
CA THR A 93 33.11 7.28 13.69
C THR A 93 32.24 6.23 14.39
N LYS A 94 30.96 6.15 14.04
CA LYS A 94 30.04 5.16 14.60
C LYS A 94 30.16 3.81 13.89
N PRO A 95 29.94 2.70 14.61
CA PRO A 95 29.70 1.40 14.03
C PRO A 95 28.51 1.39 13.05
N VAL A 96 28.61 0.60 11.98
CA VAL A 96 27.56 0.52 10.94
C VAL A 96 26.24 -0.03 11.48
N ASP A 97 26.28 -0.93 12.47
CA ASP A 97 25.09 -1.47 13.15
C ASP A 97 24.35 -0.42 13.98
N GLU A 98 25.07 0.47 14.67
CA GLU A 98 24.51 1.61 15.38
C GLU A 98 23.80 2.57 14.40
N VAL A 99 24.44 2.83 13.26
CA VAL A 99 23.87 3.65 12.19
C VAL A 99 22.72 2.94 11.46
N ALA A 100 22.66 1.61 11.45
CA ALA A 100 21.53 0.88 10.85
C ALA A 100 20.25 0.93 11.72
N GLY A 101 20.31 1.48 12.94
CA GLY A 101 19.14 1.68 13.80
C GLY A 101 18.53 0.39 14.38
N GLY A 102 19.29 -0.71 14.43
CA GLY A 102 18.77 -2.03 14.80
C GLY A 102 19.38 -2.59 16.09
N ILE A 103 18.50 -2.92 17.04
CA ILE A 103 18.75 -3.88 18.14
C ILE A 103 19.51 -5.09 17.56
N ALA A 104 20.64 -5.43 18.18
CA ALA A 104 21.49 -6.54 17.77
C ALA A 104 20.67 -7.82 17.47
N GLY A 105 20.47 -8.17 16.19
CA GLY A 105 19.85 -9.44 15.78
C GLY A 105 18.92 -9.43 14.57
N LEU A 106 18.35 -8.29 14.16
CA LEU A 106 17.39 -8.21 13.05
C LEU A 106 17.67 -6.99 12.14
N ALA A 107 18.86 -6.93 11.56
CA ALA A 107 19.19 -5.88 10.60
C ALA A 107 18.46 -6.14 9.27
N ARG A 108 17.34 -5.46 9.03
CA ARG A 108 16.89 -5.18 7.66
C ARG A 108 18.06 -4.49 6.93
N GLY A 109 18.38 -4.93 5.71
CA GLY A 109 19.57 -4.48 4.99
C GLY A 109 19.69 -2.94 4.94
N LEU A 110 20.86 -2.41 5.30
CA LEU A 110 21.13 -0.98 5.23
C LEU A 110 21.50 -0.62 3.79
N SER A 111 20.63 0.14 3.12
CA SER A 111 20.96 0.68 1.80
C SER A 111 21.59 2.05 1.95
N LEU A 112 22.71 2.26 1.26
CA LEU A 112 23.44 3.51 1.28
C LEU A 112 23.59 4.05 -0.14
N VAL A 113 23.86 5.34 -0.26
CA VAL A 113 24.19 6.02 -1.51
C VAL A 113 25.55 6.66 -1.33
N LEU A 114 26.46 6.40 -2.27
CA LEU A 114 27.74 7.09 -2.35
C LEU A 114 27.53 8.36 -3.15
N GLU A 115 27.52 9.50 -2.48
CA GLU A 115 27.50 10.80 -3.13
C GLU A 115 28.92 11.21 -3.51
N VAL A 116 29.05 11.74 -4.72
CA VAL A 116 30.31 12.24 -5.28
C VAL A 116 30.02 13.61 -5.84
N LYS A 117 30.76 14.61 -5.36
CA LYS A 117 30.67 15.98 -5.87
C LYS A 117 31.83 16.27 -6.83
N ASP A 118 31.61 17.17 -7.77
CA ASP A 118 32.67 17.70 -8.62
C ASP A 118 33.57 18.69 -7.85
N ASP A 119 34.74 19.00 -8.42
CA ASP A 119 35.84 19.72 -7.76
C ASP A 119 35.41 21.08 -7.16
N ASP A 120 34.44 21.75 -7.78
CA ASP A 120 33.94 23.07 -7.41
C ASP A 120 32.56 23.05 -6.73
N GLU A 121 31.95 21.87 -6.57
CA GLU A 121 30.62 21.75 -5.99
C GLU A 121 30.66 21.54 -4.47
N LYS A 122 29.69 22.12 -3.78
CA LYS A 122 29.41 21.79 -2.38
C LYS A 122 28.39 20.66 -2.36
N PHE A 123 28.50 19.81 -1.34
CA PHE A 123 27.41 18.88 -1.06
C PHE A 123 26.14 19.67 -0.75
N GLU A 124 25.02 19.18 -1.25
CA GLU A 124 23.71 19.69 -0.89
C GLU A 124 23.55 19.64 0.63
N GLU A 125 23.27 20.81 1.22
CA GLU A 125 23.01 20.94 2.66
C GLU A 125 21.75 20.17 2.98
N TRP A 126 21.84 19.28 3.98
CA TRP A 126 20.69 18.51 4.43
C TRP A 126 19.95 19.32 5.49
N GLU A 127 18.76 19.82 5.14
CA GLU A 127 17.84 20.35 6.13
C GLU A 127 17.19 19.18 6.88
N GLY A 128 17.71 18.89 8.07
CA GLY A 128 17.12 17.90 8.97
C GLY A 128 15.66 18.24 9.25
N GLY A 129 14.76 17.29 9.00
CA GLY A 129 13.32 17.47 9.18
C GLY A 129 12.58 18.00 7.96
N ALA A 130 13.23 18.14 6.80
CA ALA A 130 12.53 18.50 5.57
C ALA A 130 11.44 17.48 5.23
N LEU A 131 10.21 17.95 5.11
CA LEU A 131 9.06 17.14 4.74
C LEU A 131 8.99 17.05 3.22
N ARG A 132 8.99 15.81 2.74
CA ARG A 132 8.83 15.52 1.31
C ARG A 132 7.39 15.18 0.99
N VAL A 133 6.82 15.91 0.05
CA VAL A 133 5.50 15.63 -0.50
C VAL A 133 5.68 15.16 -1.93
N VAL A 134 5.19 13.95 -2.21
CA VAL A 134 5.21 13.40 -3.57
C VAL A 134 3.91 13.82 -4.26
N VAL A 135 4.06 14.62 -5.32
CA VAL A 135 2.93 15.07 -6.14
C VAL A 135 3.05 14.49 -7.53
N CYS A 136 2.00 13.83 -8.01
CA CYS A 136 1.89 13.38 -9.39
C CYS A 136 1.07 14.39 -10.20
N LEU A 137 1.55 14.75 -11.38
CA LEU A 137 0.83 15.65 -12.28
C LEU A 137 -0.20 14.89 -13.10
N TRP A 138 -1.46 15.36 -13.08
CA TRP A 138 -2.50 14.84 -13.96
C TRP A 138 -2.33 15.36 -15.39
N ARG A 139 -2.27 14.43 -16.36
CA ARG A 139 -2.19 14.75 -17.79
C ARG A 139 -3.56 14.64 -18.47
N ASN A 140 -4.11 15.80 -18.84
CA ASN A 140 -5.43 15.91 -19.46
C ASN A 140 -5.55 15.20 -20.82
N ASP A 141 -4.45 15.12 -21.59
CA ASP A 141 -4.40 14.47 -22.89
C ASP A 141 -4.55 12.95 -22.80
N ALA A 142 -3.91 12.33 -21.80
CA ALA A 142 -3.93 10.88 -21.62
C ALA A 142 -5.06 10.39 -20.70
N LYS A 143 -5.77 11.30 -19.99
CA LYS A 143 -6.79 10.99 -18.97
C LYS A 143 -6.30 9.97 -17.93
N THR A 144 -5.01 9.97 -17.63
CA THR A 144 -4.38 9.03 -16.69
C THR A 144 -3.21 9.71 -15.98
N ILE A 145 -2.84 9.14 -14.84
CA ILE A 145 -1.62 9.52 -14.12
C ILE A 145 -0.46 8.81 -14.81
N HIS A 146 0.41 9.57 -15.44
CA HIS A 146 1.69 9.03 -15.87
C HIS A 146 2.64 9.05 -14.67
N LEU A 147 3.17 7.89 -14.29
CA LEU A 147 4.22 7.76 -13.27
C LEU A 147 5.59 7.69 -13.98
N THR A 148 5.95 8.77 -14.67
CA THR A 148 7.29 8.93 -15.25
C THR A 148 8.12 9.84 -14.34
N ARG A 149 9.44 9.75 -14.44
CA ARG A 149 10.35 10.60 -13.64
C ARG A 149 10.06 12.09 -13.81
N ASP A 150 9.56 12.49 -14.97
CA ASP A 150 9.27 13.89 -15.30
C ASP A 150 7.89 14.38 -14.82
N THR A 151 7.01 13.46 -14.40
CA THR A 151 5.63 13.76 -13.98
C THR A 151 5.43 13.59 -12.47
N ILE A 152 6.41 13.02 -11.78
CA ILE A 152 6.48 12.94 -10.33
C ILE A 152 7.32 14.10 -9.84
N VAL A 153 6.67 15.04 -9.16
CA VAL A 153 7.33 16.19 -8.52
C VAL A 153 7.52 15.84 -7.05
N LYS A 154 8.77 15.70 -6.62
CA LYS A 154 9.12 15.62 -5.20
C LYS A 154 9.32 17.05 -4.70
N LEU A 155 8.43 17.50 -3.82
CA LEU A 155 8.50 18.82 -3.21
C LEU A 155 9.11 18.69 -1.82
N GLU A 156 10.16 19.47 -1.55
CA GLU A 156 10.81 19.52 -0.24
C GLU A 156 10.37 20.80 0.47
N PHE A 157 9.91 20.65 1.70
CA PHE A 157 9.52 21.75 2.57
C PHE A 157 10.39 21.72 3.81
N ALA A 158 10.97 22.87 4.17
CA ALA A 158 11.57 23.04 5.48
C ALA A 158 10.53 22.71 6.57
N PRO A 159 10.93 22.06 7.68
CA PRO A 159 10.01 21.80 8.79
C PRO A 159 9.39 23.13 9.21
N SER A 160 8.05 23.18 9.35
CA SER A 160 7.44 24.37 9.92
C SER A 160 8.01 24.53 11.32
N GLN A 161 8.70 25.65 11.57
CA GLN A 161 8.91 26.09 12.93
C GLN A 161 7.50 26.26 13.49
N ALA A 162 7.06 25.30 14.29
CA ALA A 162 5.87 25.52 15.11
C ALA A 162 6.22 26.76 15.91
N ASP A 163 5.44 27.83 15.75
CA ASP A 163 5.63 29.06 16.51
C ASP A 163 5.67 28.65 17.98
N GLU A 164 6.88 28.66 18.58
CA GLU A 164 7.08 28.36 20.01
C GLU A 164 6.48 29.47 20.90
N ASP A 165 5.79 30.45 20.30
CA ASP A 165 5.22 31.63 20.93
C ASP A 165 3.70 31.52 21.24
N GLU A 166 3.02 30.40 20.95
CA GLU A 166 1.67 30.17 21.49
C GLU A 166 1.74 29.53 22.89
N ASP A 167 1.67 30.41 23.89
CA ASP A 167 1.50 30.14 25.31
C ASP A 167 0.40 29.07 25.54
N PRO A 168 0.66 27.93 26.19
CA PRO A 168 -0.31 26.82 26.33
C PRO A 168 -1.46 27.09 27.32
N HIS A 169 -1.71 28.35 27.64
CA HIS A 169 -2.67 28.79 28.64
C HIS A 169 -3.79 29.68 28.06
N GLU A 170 -4.45 29.28 26.97
CA GLU A 170 -5.78 29.83 26.69
C GLU A 170 -6.77 28.81 26.09
N SER A 171 -7.54 28.22 27.01
CA SER A 171 -8.99 28.00 26.90
C SER A 171 -9.52 27.08 25.79
N LEU A 172 -9.57 25.78 26.10
CA LEU A 172 -10.72 24.94 25.73
C LEU A 172 -11.40 24.43 27.01
N LYS A 173 -12.39 25.18 27.49
CA LYS A 173 -13.37 24.68 28.46
C LYS A 173 -14.14 23.53 27.81
N ALA A 174 -13.90 22.31 28.29
CA ALA A 174 -14.76 21.17 27.99
C ALA A 174 -16.17 21.41 28.59
N PRO A 175 -17.25 20.98 27.91
CA PRO A 175 -18.60 21.09 28.46
C PRO A 175 -18.77 20.15 29.66
N GLU A 176 -19.31 20.68 30.75
CA GLU A 176 -19.68 19.93 31.97
C GLU A 176 -20.66 18.81 31.61
N VAL A 177 -20.22 17.56 31.76
CA VAL A 177 -21.12 16.40 31.82
C VAL A 177 -21.68 16.35 33.23
N VAL A 178 -22.97 16.68 33.34
CA VAL A 178 -23.78 16.49 34.54
C VAL A 178 -23.94 14.99 34.75
N THR A 179 -23.26 14.44 35.73
CA THR A 179 -23.52 13.08 36.25
C THR A 179 -24.35 13.22 37.52
N GLU A 180 -25.61 12.78 37.45
CA GLU A 180 -26.51 12.71 38.59
C GLU A 180 -26.02 11.68 39.62
N SER A 181 -26.00 12.12 40.86
CA SER A 181 -25.66 11.38 42.07
C SER A 181 -26.85 10.56 42.59
N HIS A 182 -26.59 9.30 43.01
CA HIS A 182 -27.39 8.66 44.06
C HIS A 182 -26.52 7.87 45.05
N PRO A 183 -26.92 7.79 46.34
CA PRO A 183 -25.98 7.63 47.46
C PRO A 183 -26.08 6.28 48.19
N GLU A 184 -25.00 5.98 48.95
CA GLU A 184 -24.90 5.26 50.25
C GLU A 184 -25.55 3.87 50.43
N THR A 185 -25.01 2.87 51.14
CA THR A 185 -24.18 2.85 52.37
C THR A 185 -23.58 1.43 52.59
N ALA A 186 -22.31 1.31 53.00
CA ALA A 186 -21.82 0.78 54.31
C ALA A 186 -21.14 -0.63 54.21
N PRO A 187 -20.37 -1.11 55.23
CA PRO A 187 -18.90 -1.09 55.17
C PRO A 187 -18.23 -2.44 55.59
N GLU A 188 -16.90 -2.38 55.74
CA GLU A 188 -15.99 -3.30 56.46
C GLU A 188 -15.49 -4.57 55.74
N ALA A 189 -14.17 -4.61 55.47
CA ALA A 189 -13.23 -5.34 56.33
C ALA A 189 -11.78 -5.10 55.86
N SER A 190 -10.96 -4.65 56.80
CA SER A 190 -9.51 -4.54 56.70
C SER A 190 -8.83 -5.92 56.69
N ALA A 191 -7.92 -6.14 55.74
CA ALA A 191 -6.88 -7.15 55.87
C ALA A 191 -5.56 -6.58 55.33
N THR A 192 -4.63 -6.33 56.24
CA THR A 192 -3.21 -6.13 56.00
C THR A 192 -2.60 -7.42 55.46
N GLY A 193 -2.15 -7.38 54.21
CA GLY A 193 -1.24 -8.34 53.59
C GLY A 193 -0.17 -7.55 52.84
N ASP A 194 1.05 -7.62 53.36
CA ASP A 194 2.28 -7.12 52.73
C ASP A 194 2.79 -8.23 51.82
N ASP A 195 2.33 -8.18 50.57
CA ASP A 195 2.67 -9.13 49.52
C ASP A 195 3.40 -8.30 48.45
N GLY A 196 4.70 -8.56 48.28
CA GLY A 196 5.50 -7.97 47.22
C GLY A 196 5.05 -8.44 45.83
N GLU A 197 3.88 -7.99 45.39
CA GLU A 197 3.36 -8.23 44.06
C GLU A 197 4.19 -7.44 43.04
N CYS A 198 4.84 -8.17 42.14
CA CYS A 198 5.36 -7.63 40.90
C CYS A 198 4.16 -7.02 40.15
N GLN A 199 4.03 -5.69 40.17
CA GLN A 199 3.08 -4.95 39.34
C GLN A 199 3.40 -5.28 37.88
N LEU A 200 2.70 -6.27 37.33
CA LEU A 200 2.62 -6.46 35.89
C LEU A 200 1.95 -5.20 35.33
N PRO A 201 2.51 -4.57 34.28
CA PRO A 201 1.89 -3.40 33.67
C PRO A 201 0.47 -3.78 33.24
N ASP A 202 -0.50 -2.99 33.70
CA ASP A 202 -1.90 -3.17 33.37
C ASP A 202 -2.08 -3.00 31.84
N LEU A 203 -2.17 -4.13 31.15
CA LEU A 203 -2.38 -4.23 29.70
C LEU A 203 -3.71 -3.64 29.24
N PHE A 204 -4.60 -3.28 30.19
CA PHE A 204 -5.88 -2.63 29.94
C PHE A 204 -5.95 -1.21 30.49
N ALA A 205 -4.83 -0.68 31.02
CA ALA A 205 -4.72 0.73 31.33
C ALA A 205 -5.02 1.52 30.04
N ALA A 206 -5.90 2.51 30.16
CA ALA A 206 -6.21 3.41 29.06
C ALA A 206 -4.87 3.92 28.48
N PRO A 207 -4.67 3.86 27.15
CA PRO A 207 -3.40 4.25 26.55
C PRO A 207 -3.02 5.62 27.10
N GLU A 208 -1.81 5.73 27.66
CA GLU A 208 -1.27 7.01 28.11
C GLU A 208 -1.59 8.04 27.01
N LYS A 209 -2.23 9.15 27.38
CA LYS A 209 -2.57 10.22 26.45
C LYS A 209 -1.28 10.65 25.77
N HIS A 210 -1.01 10.09 24.59
CA HIS A 210 0.15 10.44 23.79
C HIS A 210 0.10 11.95 23.62
N ARG A 211 1.18 12.62 24.02
CA ARG A 211 1.34 14.04 23.74
C ARG A 211 1.07 14.24 22.25
N PRO A 212 0.24 15.21 21.84
CA PRO A 212 0.02 15.49 20.43
C PRO A 212 1.39 15.73 19.80
N VAL A 213 1.74 14.89 18.82
CA VAL A 213 2.95 15.11 18.03
C VAL A 213 2.75 16.45 17.32
N PRO A 214 3.64 17.43 17.50
CA PRO A 214 3.50 18.73 16.86
C PRO A 214 3.43 18.53 15.35
N ASP A 215 2.41 19.11 14.74
CA ASP A 215 2.20 19.03 13.31
C ASP A 215 3.26 19.89 12.61
N THR A 216 4.21 19.21 11.97
CA THR A 216 5.27 19.85 11.21
C THR A 216 4.93 19.95 9.72
N SER A 217 3.78 19.40 9.30
CA SER A 217 3.44 19.22 7.89
C SER A 217 3.14 20.57 7.20
N PRO A 218 3.53 20.74 5.92
CA PRO A 218 3.27 21.97 5.21
C PRO A 218 1.76 22.22 5.06
N SER A 219 1.37 23.49 4.92
CA SER A 219 0.00 23.83 4.59
C SER A 219 -0.35 23.42 3.15
N VAL A 220 -1.62 23.11 2.92
CA VAL A 220 -2.16 22.79 1.58
C VAL A 220 -1.86 23.93 0.60
N GLY A 221 -1.97 25.19 1.05
CA GLY A 221 -1.62 26.36 0.24
C GLY A 221 -0.16 26.36 -0.22
N LYS A 222 0.79 26.11 0.70
CA LYS A 222 2.23 26.03 0.36
C LYS A 222 2.51 24.95 -0.68
N VAL A 223 1.85 23.80 -0.55
CA VAL A 223 1.99 22.70 -1.52
C VAL A 223 1.42 23.11 -2.88
N ARG A 224 0.24 23.73 -2.90
CA ARG A 224 -0.41 24.17 -4.15
C ARG A 224 0.41 25.23 -4.87
N ASP A 225 0.97 26.20 -4.14
CA ASP A 225 1.84 27.24 -4.70
C ASP A 225 3.14 26.65 -5.28
N ALA A 226 3.75 25.69 -4.58
CA ALA A 226 4.94 25.01 -5.06
C ALA A 226 4.67 24.21 -6.35
N VAL A 227 3.53 23.50 -6.42
CA VAL A 227 3.07 22.83 -7.64
C VAL A 227 2.81 23.83 -8.76
N ALA A 228 2.11 24.92 -8.48
CA ALA A 228 1.77 25.94 -9.48
C ALA A 228 3.03 26.57 -10.07
N LYS A 229 4.03 26.85 -9.22
CA LYS A 229 5.36 27.31 -9.64
C LYS A 229 6.07 26.29 -10.52
N ALA A 230 6.08 25.01 -10.13
CA ALA A 230 6.67 23.94 -10.93
C ALA A 230 5.96 23.77 -12.29
N TRP A 231 4.65 24.01 -12.33
CA TRP A 231 3.83 23.86 -13.54
C TRP A 231 3.72 25.13 -14.41
N GLY A 232 4.27 26.25 -13.93
CA GLY A 232 4.18 27.56 -14.60
C GLY A 232 2.75 28.08 -14.72
N CYS A 233 1.90 27.89 -13.71
CA CYS A 233 0.52 28.37 -13.69
C CYS A 233 0.15 29.07 -12.36
N SER A 234 -1.06 29.63 -12.27
CA SER A 234 -1.58 30.21 -11.03
C SER A 234 -2.01 29.12 -10.06
N SER A 235 -1.80 29.31 -8.75
CA SER A 235 -2.23 28.36 -7.72
C SER A 235 -3.74 28.19 -7.66
N GLU A 236 -4.52 29.23 -7.99
CA GLU A 236 -5.99 29.14 -8.11
C GLU A 236 -6.46 28.13 -9.16
N THR A 237 -5.60 27.82 -10.14
CA THR A 237 -5.92 26.87 -11.21
C THR A 237 -5.50 25.45 -10.87
N VAL A 238 -4.98 25.17 -9.68
CA VAL A 238 -4.48 23.85 -9.28
C VAL A 238 -5.35 23.29 -8.15
N ALA A 239 -5.92 22.11 -8.38
CA ALA A 239 -6.54 21.29 -7.35
C ALA A 239 -5.55 20.21 -6.88
N LEU A 240 -5.57 19.92 -5.58
CA LEU A 240 -4.84 18.81 -4.98
C LEU A 240 -5.84 17.75 -4.55
N VAL A 241 -5.63 16.51 -4.99
CA VAL A 241 -6.48 15.35 -4.69
C VAL A 241 -5.64 14.25 -4.08
N VAL A 242 -6.08 13.70 -2.96
CA VAL A 242 -5.39 12.60 -2.28
C VAL A 242 -5.64 11.29 -3.05
N MET A 243 -4.61 10.54 -3.41
CA MET A 243 -4.74 9.29 -4.18
C MET A 243 -4.43 8.01 -3.41
N THR A 244 -3.92 8.12 -2.18
CA THR A 244 -3.66 6.98 -1.31
C THR A 244 -4.13 7.28 0.12
N GLY A 245 -4.03 6.29 1.00
CA GLY A 245 -4.37 6.48 2.41
C GLY A 245 -5.88 6.53 2.67
N ILE A 246 -6.22 6.95 3.90
CA ILE A 246 -7.60 6.95 4.41
C ILE A 246 -8.47 7.98 3.68
N GLU A 247 -7.87 9.12 3.33
CA GLU A 247 -8.54 10.23 2.67
C GLU A 247 -8.51 10.15 1.14
N CYS A 248 -8.20 8.98 0.56
CA CYS A 248 -8.14 8.79 -0.88
C CYS A 248 -9.45 9.23 -1.58
N GLY A 249 -9.31 10.01 -2.66
CA GLY A 249 -10.37 10.66 -3.41
C GLY A 249 -10.76 12.06 -2.93
N LYS A 250 -10.25 12.52 -1.80
CA LYS A 250 -10.57 13.83 -1.23
C LYS A 250 -9.85 14.96 -1.96
N VAL A 251 -10.59 16.03 -2.25
CA VAL A 251 -10.03 17.29 -2.75
C VAL A 251 -9.65 18.16 -1.56
N LEU A 252 -8.41 18.65 -1.54
CA LEU A 252 -7.90 19.54 -0.48
C LEU A 252 -8.25 20.99 -0.83
N LEU A 253 -9.37 21.47 -0.27
CA LEU A 253 -9.93 22.79 -0.54
C LEU A 253 -9.41 23.89 0.39
N ASP A 254 -8.99 23.54 1.60
CA ASP A 254 -8.64 24.50 2.65
C ASP A 254 -7.13 24.72 2.74
N ASP A 255 -6.68 25.88 2.26
CA ASP A 255 -5.27 26.22 2.12
C ASP A 255 -4.57 26.49 3.45
N SER A 256 -5.37 26.83 4.48
CA SER A 256 -4.88 27.15 5.81
C SER A 256 -4.51 25.90 6.59
N LYS A 257 -5.13 24.75 6.27
CA LYS A 257 -4.85 23.49 6.93
C LYS A 257 -3.53 22.91 6.47
N THR A 258 -2.85 22.28 7.42
CA THR A 258 -1.71 21.40 7.17
C THR A 258 -2.17 20.11 6.48
N LEU A 259 -1.22 19.39 5.85
CA LEU A 259 -1.51 18.09 5.26
C LEU A 259 -2.01 17.09 6.31
N LEU A 260 -1.37 17.05 7.48
CA LEU A 260 -1.75 16.13 8.56
C LEU A 260 -3.13 16.47 9.14
N ALA A 261 -3.45 17.75 9.37
CA ALA A 261 -4.79 18.19 9.78
C ALA A 261 -5.86 17.91 8.70
N SER A 262 -5.44 17.74 7.44
CA SER A 262 -6.30 17.31 6.35
C SER A 262 -6.45 15.79 6.25
N GLY A 263 -5.76 15.02 7.10
CA GLY A 263 -5.74 13.55 7.14
C GLY A 263 -4.77 12.90 6.16
N VAL A 264 -3.81 13.66 5.61
CA VAL A 264 -2.78 13.18 4.70
C VAL A 264 -1.53 12.83 5.51
N PHE A 265 -1.06 11.59 5.41
CA PHE A 265 0.08 11.09 6.19
C PHE A 265 1.38 11.07 5.38
N PRO A 266 2.55 11.01 6.05
CA PRO A 266 3.80 10.75 5.35
C PRO A 266 3.72 9.44 4.55
N ALA A 267 4.11 9.51 3.27
CA ALA A 267 3.96 8.48 2.22
C ALA A 267 2.65 8.51 1.41
N ASP A 268 1.67 9.34 1.77
CA ASP A 268 0.51 9.54 0.90
C ASP A 268 0.89 10.30 -0.37
N VAL A 269 0.28 9.89 -1.49
CA VAL A 269 0.49 10.47 -2.81
C VAL A 269 -0.64 11.46 -3.10
N LEU A 270 -0.25 12.69 -3.46
CA LEU A 270 -1.17 13.71 -3.94
C LEU A 270 -1.13 13.77 -5.46
N VAL A 271 -2.27 14.01 -6.09
CA VAL A 271 -2.37 14.38 -7.50
C VAL A 271 -2.70 15.85 -7.61
N ALA A 272 -1.91 16.55 -8.42
CA ALA A 272 -2.22 17.89 -8.85
C ALA A 272 -2.92 17.86 -10.20
N GLU A 273 -4.09 18.49 -10.28
CA GLU A 273 -4.88 18.61 -11.50
C GLU A 273 -5.24 20.08 -11.74
N ARG A 274 -5.27 20.50 -13.01
CA ARG A 274 -5.77 21.84 -13.32
C ARG A 274 -7.29 21.89 -13.14
N VAL A 275 -7.77 22.84 -12.34
CA VAL A 275 -9.19 23.04 -12.05
C VAL A 275 -9.96 23.21 -13.36
N LYS A 276 -10.91 22.30 -13.58
CA LYS A 276 -11.95 22.32 -14.61
C LYS A 276 -13.26 21.93 -13.94
N ASP A 277 -14.38 22.05 -14.64
CA ASP A 277 -15.73 21.77 -14.10
C ASP A 277 -15.82 20.42 -13.36
N ASN A 278 -15.07 19.40 -13.78
CA ASN A 278 -14.95 18.12 -13.07
C ASN A 278 -13.49 17.64 -13.02
N LEU A 279 -13.01 17.35 -11.81
CA LEU A 279 -11.68 16.77 -11.57
C LEU A 279 -11.65 15.30 -12.01
N GLN A 280 -10.87 15.00 -13.03
CA GLN A 280 -10.71 13.66 -13.58
C GLN A 280 -10.07 12.69 -12.60
N SER A 281 -9.18 13.18 -11.72
CA SER A 281 -8.58 12.41 -10.63
C SER A 281 -9.63 11.86 -9.66
N VAL A 282 -10.61 12.68 -9.27
CA VAL A 282 -11.75 12.26 -8.44
C VAL A 282 -12.62 11.25 -9.19
N MET A 283 -12.91 11.52 -10.47
CA MET A 283 -13.68 10.58 -11.30
C MET A 283 -12.97 9.23 -11.46
N LEU A 284 -11.63 9.22 -11.61
CA LEU A 284 -10.83 8.02 -11.68
C LEU A 284 -10.88 7.25 -10.36
N TYR A 285 -10.73 7.94 -9.23
CA TYR A 285 -10.85 7.30 -7.92
C TYR A 285 -12.25 6.68 -7.73
N ASP A 286 -13.30 7.43 -8.04
CA ASP A 286 -14.67 6.92 -7.96
C ASP A 286 -14.88 5.73 -8.89
N MET A 287 -14.29 5.74 -10.08
CA MET A 287 -14.34 4.62 -11.02
C MET A 287 -13.64 3.40 -10.42
N LEU A 288 -12.41 3.53 -9.92
CA LEU A 288 -11.63 2.43 -9.34
C LEU A 288 -12.31 1.87 -8.09
N ARG A 289 -12.71 2.73 -7.16
CA ARG A 289 -13.40 2.33 -5.92
C ARG A 289 -14.73 1.64 -6.20
N ASN A 290 -15.43 2.07 -7.25
CA ASN A 290 -16.67 1.47 -7.70
C ASN A 290 -16.49 0.41 -8.78
N THR A 291 -15.27 -0.07 -9.04
CA THR A 291 -15.04 -1.23 -9.91
C THR A 291 -14.75 -2.45 -9.05
N ALA A 292 -15.45 -3.55 -9.32
CA ALA A 292 -15.15 -4.86 -8.78
C ALA A 292 -14.30 -5.63 -9.79
N GLU A 293 -13.16 -6.15 -9.34
CA GLU A 293 -12.42 -7.18 -10.06
C GLU A 293 -12.83 -8.55 -9.50
N LEU A 294 -13.50 -9.34 -10.33
CA LEU A 294 -14.02 -10.64 -9.94
C LEU A 294 -13.35 -11.73 -10.76
N SER A 295 -12.82 -12.73 -10.06
CA SER A 295 -12.42 -13.99 -10.67
C SER A 295 -13.61 -14.95 -10.78
N PHE A 296 -13.59 -15.85 -11.75
CA PHE A 296 -14.64 -16.86 -11.88
C PHE A 296 -14.15 -18.14 -12.54
N ASN A 297 -14.85 -19.24 -12.26
CA ASN A 297 -14.59 -20.55 -12.88
C ASN A 297 -15.24 -20.69 -14.26
N HIS A 298 -14.70 -21.60 -15.07
CA HIS A 298 -15.45 -22.15 -16.19
C HIS A 298 -16.56 -23.09 -15.67
N PRO A 299 -17.81 -23.04 -16.18
CA PRO A 299 -18.88 -23.93 -15.72
C PRO A 299 -18.58 -25.42 -15.96
N ASP A 300 -17.82 -25.74 -17.00
CA ASP A 300 -17.38 -27.13 -17.30
C ASP A 300 -16.14 -27.58 -16.53
N ARG A 301 -15.43 -26.65 -15.88
CA ARG A 301 -14.20 -26.92 -15.12
C ARG A 301 -14.26 -26.17 -13.78
N PRO A 302 -15.24 -26.50 -12.91
CA PRO A 302 -15.57 -25.72 -11.72
C PRO A 302 -14.47 -25.68 -10.66
N GLU A 303 -13.47 -26.57 -10.74
CA GLU A 303 -12.28 -26.60 -9.89
C GLU A 303 -11.28 -25.46 -10.16
N TYR A 304 -11.33 -24.79 -11.32
CA TYR A 304 -10.41 -23.69 -11.66
C TYR A 304 -11.09 -22.33 -11.47
N THR A 305 -11.22 -21.89 -10.23
CA THR A 305 -11.99 -20.68 -9.84
C THR A 305 -11.33 -19.35 -10.19
N GLU A 306 -10.05 -19.34 -10.55
CA GLU A 306 -9.27 -18.12 -10.78
C GLU A 306 -8.76 -17.99 -12.23
N GLU A 307 -9.20 -18.86 -13.14
CA GLU A 307 -8.74 -18.88 -14.54
C GLU A 307 -9.18 -17.63 -15.30
N PHE A 308 -10.36 -17.09 -14.98
CA PHE A 308 -10.93 -15.93 -15.67
C PHE A 308 -11.15 -14.77 -14.72
N LYS A 309 -11.00 -13.55 -15.26
CA LYS A 309 -11.24 -12.29 -14.54
C LYS A 309 -12.15 -11.37 -15.34
N VAL A 310 -13.01 -10.63 -14.65
CA VAL A 310 -13.86 -9.59 -15.21
C VAL A 310 -13.85 -8.36 -14.30
N SER A 311 -13.72 -7.18 -14.90
CA SER A 311 -13.80 -5.90 -14.21
C SER A 311 -15.14 -5.25 -14.56
N ILE A 312 -15.94 -4.91 -13.56
CA ILE A 312 -17.30 -4.36 -13.75
C ILE A 312 -17.64 -3.39 -12.61
N SER A 313 -18.54 -2.44 -12.85
CA SER A 313 -19.00 -1.53 -11.81
C SER A 313 -19.71 -2.27 -10.66
N LYS A 314 -19.38 -1.94 -9.41
CA LYS A 314 -20.02 -2.39 -8.17
C LYS A 314 -21.52 -2.04 -8.11
N LYS A 315 -21.94 -1.01 -8.86
CA LYS A 315 -23.34 -0.58 -8.99
C LYS A 315 -24.05 -1.26 -10.17
N ALA A 316 -23.33 -1.95 -11.04
CA ALA A 316 -23.93 -2.68 -12.16
C ALA A 316 -24.85 -3.79 -11.64
N PRO A 317 -25.93 -4.10 -12.37
CA PRO A 317 -26.81 -5.20 -12.04
C PRO A 317 -26.13 -6.56 -12.29
N LEU A 318 -26.59 -7.60 -11.58
CA LEU A 318 -26.10 -8.98 -11.76
C LEU A 318 -26.27 -9.49 -13.20
N SER A 319 -27.31 -9.05 -13.90
CA SER A 319 -27.53 -9.35 -15.33
C SER A 319 -26.36 -8.89 -16.21
N GLU A 320 -25.76 -7.73 -15.93
CA GLU A 320 -24.63 -7.19 -16.70
C GLU A 320 -23.34 -7.98 -16.42
N LEU A 321 -23.10 -8.37 -15.17
CA LEU A 321 -22.00 -9.27 -14.81
C LEU A 321 -22.15 -10.62 -15.53
N LYS A 322 -23.36 -11.19 -15.51
CA LYS A 322 -23.67 -12.45 -16.15
C LYS A 322 -23.45 -12.39 -17.67
N ALA A 323 -23.89 -11.31 -18.31
CA ALA A 323 -23.67 -11.08 -19.74
C ALA A 323 -22.17 -10.94 -20.07
N SER A 324 -21.42 -10.23 -19.23
CA SER A 324 -19.96 -10.04 -19.41
C SER A 324 -19.19 -11.36 -19.27
N ILE A 325 -19.57 -12.21 -18.30
CA ILE A 325 -19.01 -13.56 -18.13
C ILE A 325 -19.37 -14.43 -19.33
N ALA A 326 -20.64 -14.44 -19.74
CA ALA A 326 -21.11 -15.23 -20.87
C ALA A 326 -20.37 -14.87 -22.16
N ALA A 327 -20.16 -13.58 -22.41
CA ALA A 327 -19.39 -13.09 -23.56
C ALA A 327 -17.93 -13.55 -23.50
N LYS A 328 -17.28 -13.50 -22.33
CA LYS A 328 -15.90 -13.98 -22.15
C LYS A 328 -15.73 -15.48 -22.34
N LEU A 329 -16.77 -16.25 -22.03
CA LEU A 329 -16.78 -17.71 -22.17
C LEU A 329 -17.33 -18.18 -23.53
N GLU A 330 -17.81 -17.27 -24.37
CA GLU A 330 -18.52 -17.59 -25.62
C GLU A 330 -19.74 -18.51 -25.40
N LEU A 331 -20.44 -18.32 -24.29
CA LEU A 331 -21.63 -19.08 -23.90
C LEU A 331 -22.88 -18.18 -23.92
N ASP A 332 -24.06 -18.81 -24.00
CA ASP A 332 -25.33 -18.09 -23.82
C ASP A 332 -25.53 -17.72 -22.35
N SER A 333 -25.80 -16.44 -22.07
CA SER A 333 -26.06 -15.95 -20.71
C SER A 333 -27.28 -16.60 -20.06
N LYS A 334 -28.23 -17.12 -20.85
CA LYS A 334 -29.41 -17.85 -20.33
C LYS A 334 -29.05 -19.24 -19.80
N MET A 335 -27.94 -19.81 -20.26
CA MET A 335 -27.48 -21.15 -19.90
C MET A 335 -26.55 -21.13 -18.69
N LEU A 336 -26.42 -19.99 -18.02
CA LEU A 336 -25.57 -19.80 -16.86
C LEU A 336 -26.40 -19.35 -15.65
N HIS A 337 -25.87 -19.65 -14.46
CA HIS A 337 -26.30 -19.01 -13.22
C HIS A 337 -25.08 -18.61 -12.39
N LEU A 338 -25.28 -17.62 -11.53
CA LEU A 338 -24.23 -17.10 -10.65
C LEU A 338 -24.52 -17.48 -9.20
N ALA A 339 -23.47 -17.78 -8.44
CA ALA A 339 -23.53 -18.00 -7.00
C ALA A 339 -22.29 -17.40 -6.34
N ARG A 340 -22.38 -17.07 -5.04
CA ARG A 340 -21.23 -16.55 -4.27
C ARG A 340 -20.13 -17.61 -4.09
N GLY A 341 -20.49 -18.88 -4.18
CA GLY A 341 -19.59 -20.01 -4.17
C GLY A 341 -20.35 -21.29 -4.54
N ARG A 342 -19.62 -22.37 -4.82
CA ARG A 342 -20.18 -23.63 -5.33
C ARG A 342 -21.30 -24.22 -4.48
N LYS A 343 -21.27 -24.05 -3.16
CA LYS A 343 -22.29 -24.57 -2.22
C LYS A 343 -23.29 -23.52 -1.75
N THR A 344 -23.21 -22.30 -2.27
CA THR A 344 -24.08 -21.20 -1.85
C THR A 344 -25.33 -21.14 -2.72
N PRO A 345 -26.44 -20.56 -2.21
CA PRO A 345 -27.63 -20.34 -3.02
C PRO A 345 -27.33 -19.51 -4.27
N GLN A 346 -28.06 -19.82 -5.34
CA GLN A 346 -27.99 -19.05 -6.58
C GLN A 346 -28.47 -17.62 -6.38
N LEU A 347 -27.82 -16.69 -7.08
CA LEU A 347 -28.21 -15.29 -7.15
C LEU A 347 -29.32 -15.14 -8.20
N LYS A 348 -30.57 -15.31 -7.76
CA LYS A 348 -31.75 -15.36 -8.65
C LYS A 348 -32.21 -13.99 -9.15
N ASP A 349 -31.94 -12.93 -8.41
CA ASP A 349 -32.43 -11.58 -8.70
C ASP A 349 -31.41 -10.81 -9.55
N GLU A 350 -31.58 -10.86 -10.87
CA GLU A 350 -30.63 -10.28 -11.83
C GLU A 350 -30.70 -8.73 -11.91
N ALA A 351 -31.71 -8.11 -11.28
CA ALA A 351 -31.86 -6.66 -11.25
C ALA A 351 -31.06 -6.00 -10.11
N LYS A 352 -30.72 -6.75 -9.07
CA LYS A 352 -29.91 -6.26 -7.95
C LYS A 352 -28.51 -5.89 -8.41
N SER A 353 -27.99 -4.81 -7.84
CA SER A 353 -26.60 -4.41 -8.01
C SER A 353 -25.64 -5.42 -7.38
N LEU A 354 -24.38 -5.45 -7.83
CA LEU A 354 -23.36 -6.32 -7.25
C LEU A 354 -23.15 -6.06 -5.74
N ARG A 355 -23.32 -4.82 -5.27
CA ARG A 355 -23.28 -4.48 -3.84
C ARG A 355 -24.45 -5.12 -3.08
N GLU A 356 -25.68 -4.95 -3.56
CA GLU A 356 -26.88 -5.51 -2.92
C GLU A 356 -26.89 -7.04 -2.94
N ALA A 357 -26.29 -7.65 -3.97
CA ALA A 357 -26.12 -9.09 -4.08
C ALA A 357 -24.97 -9.63 -3.19
N GLY A 358 -24.15 -8.74 -2.60
CA GLY A 358 -22.98 -9.10 -1.81
C GLY A 358 -21.85 -9.74 -2.62
N VAL A 359 -21.74 -9.42 -3.91
CA VAL A 359 -20.72 -9.95 -4.83
C VAL A 359 -19.58 -8.94 -5.07
N ALA A 360 -19.87 -7.64 -4.95
CA ALA A 360 -18.94 -6.55 -5.28
C ALA A 360 -17.58 -6.61 -4.57
N GLU A 361 -17.51 -7.23 -3.39
CA GLU A 361 -16.28 -7.33 -2.58
C GLU A 361 -15.76 -8.77 -2.48
N MET A 362 -16.35 -9.74 -3.20
CA MET A 362 -16.08 -11.16 -2.97
C MET A 362 -14.83 -11.73 -3.64
N GLY A 363 -14.14 -10.96 -4.49
CA GLY A 363 -12.93 -11.37 -5.21
C GLY A 363 -13.13 -12.50 -6.24
N SER A 364 -14.12 -13.37 -6.04
CA SER A 364 -14.52 -14.46 -6.91
C SER A 364 -16.04 -14.65 -6.94
N VAL A 365 -16.56 -15.20 -8.04
CA VAL A 365 -17.95 -15.63 -8.21
C VAL A 365 -17.98 -17.01 -8.86
N PHE A 366 -18.90 -17.87 -8.41
CA PHE A 366 -19.09 -19.18 -9.01
C PHE A 366 -20.07 -19.11 -10.18
N VAL A 367 -19.70 -19.72 -11.30
CA VAL A 367 -20.50 -19.82 -12.52
C VAL A 367 -20.88 -21.28 -12.74
N GLY A 368 -22.18 -21.57 -12.72
CA GLY A 368 -22.71 -22.92 -12.97
C GLY A 368 -23.54 -22.98 -14.26
N ARG A 369 -23.77 -24.20 -14.76
CA ARG A 369 -24.65 -24.44 -15.92
C ARG A 369 -26.13 -24.35 -15.54
N GLY A 370 -26.94 -24.00 -16.54
CA GLY A 370 -28.39 -23.96 -16.46
C GLY A 370 -28.91 -22.60 -15.98
N ALA A 371 -30.14 -22.29 -16.39
CA ALA A 371 -30.85 -21.10 -15.92
C ALA A 371 -31.02 -21.13 -14.39
N PRO A 372 -31.13 -19.96 -13.73
CA PRO A 372 -31.45 -19.89 -12.31
C PRO A 372 -32.73 -20.66 -11.99
N CYS A 373 -32.72 -21.42 -10.89
CA CYS A 373 -33.90 -22.17 -10.45
C CYS A 373 -35.07 -21.23 -10.16
N LYS A 374 -36.28 -21.61 -10.59
CA LYS A 374 -37.52 -20.89 -10.24
C LYS A 374 -37.75 -20.82 -8.72
N PRO A 375 -38.68 -19.98 -8.23
CA PRO A 375 -38.93 -19.85 -6.78
C PRO A 375 -39.22 -21.17 -6.06
N ASP A 376 -39.86 -22.13 -6.73
CA ASP A 376 -40.22 -23.46 -6.21
C ASP A 376 -39.22 -24.58 -6.58
N GLU A 377 -38.12 -24.22 -7.24
CA GLU A 377 -37.08 -25.14 -7.72
C GLU A 377 -35.77 -24.99 -6.92
N TYR A 378 -35.12 -26.13 -6.72
CA TYR A 378 -33.85 -26.29 -6.02
C TYR A 378 -32.87 -27.00 -6.94
N MET A 379 -31.59 -26.64 -6.85
CA MET A 379 -30.54 -27.37 -7.57
C MET A 379 -30.20 -28.63 -6.79
N ILE A 380 -30.49 -29.80 -7.36
CA ILE A 380 -30.11 -31.10 -6.79
C ILE A 380 -28.79 -31.52 -7.40
N ARG A 381 -27.81 -31.81 -6.53
CA ARG A 381 -26.53 -32.40 -6.94
C ARG A 381 -26.57 -33.92 -6.76
N VAL A 382 -26.43 -34.64 -7.86
CA VAL A 382 -26.42 -36.10 -7.90
C VAL A 382 -25.00 -36.58 -8.15
N CYS A 383 -24.36 -37.09 -7.10
CA CYS A 383 -23.02 -37.68 -7.19
C CYS A 383 -23.12 -39.16 -7.57
N LEU A 384 -22.46 -39.55 -8.66
CA LEU A 384 -22.30 -40.94 -9.06
C LEU A 384 -21.07 -41.51 -8.37
N TYR A 385 -21.22 -42.65 -7.68
CA TYR A 385 -20.12 -43.31 -6.98
C TYR A 385 -19.75 -44.62 -7.68
N ILE A 386 -18.46 -44.91 -7.77
CA ILE A 386 -17.97 -46.27 -8.05
C ILE A 386 -17.70 -46.94 -6.71
N SER A 387 -18.39 -48.06 -6.47
CA SER A 387 -18.08 -48.94 -5.35
C SER A 387 -17.07 -49.99 -5.80
N GLN A 388 -15.93 -50.05 -5.11
CA GLN A 388 -14.95 -51.13 -5.28
C GLN A 388 -14.91 -51.94 -3.97
N PRO A 389 -15.00 -53.28 -4.01
CA PRO A 389 -14.96 -54.11 -2.81
C PRO A 389 -13.74 -53.79 -1.95
N GLY A 390 -13.96 -53.50 -0.67
CA GLY A 390 -12.88 -53.22 0.30
C GLY A 390 -12.33 -51.80 0.29
N SER A 391 -12.91 -50.86 -0.48
CA SER A 391 -12.52 -49.44 -0.45
C SER A 391 -13.73 -48.51 -0.29
N PRO A 392 -13.56 -47.31 0.32
CA PRO A 392 -14.64 -46.35 0.44
C PRO A 392 -15.12 -45.90 -0.96
N PRO A 393 -16.44 -45.69 -1.17
CA PRO A 393 -16.97 -45.27 -2.45
C PRO A 393 -16.29 -43.98 -2.93
N LYS A 394 -15.77 -44.00 -4.16
CA LYS A 394 -15.19 -42.80 -4.78
C LYS A 394 -16.21 -42.17 -5.71
N THR A 395 -16.42 -40.87 -5.57
CA THR A 395 -17.25 -40.10 -6.50
C THR A 395 -16.61 -40.15 -7.89
N LYS A 396 -17.30 -40.74 -8.85
CA LYS A 396 -16.91 -40.79 -10.26
C LYS A 396 -17.29 -39.50 -10.97
N ASP A 397 -18.49 -39.02 -10.71
CA ASP A 397 -19.08 -37.88 -11.43
C ASP A 397 -20.11 -37.17 -10.54
N ALA A 398 -20.48 -35.94 -10.89
CA ALA A 398 -21.56 -35.22 -10.23
C ALA A 398 -22.36 -34.38 -11.23
N LEU A 399 -23.67 -34.61 -11.26
CA LEU A 399 -24.62 -33.90 -12.10
C LEU A 399 -25.42 -32.92 -11.25
N GLU A 400 -25.74 -31.74 -11.80
CA GLU A 400 -26.59 -30.74 -11.14
C GLU A 400 -27.85 -30.54 -11.98
N ILE A 401 -29.02 -30.74 -11.36
CA ILE A 401 -30.33 -30.68 -12.03
C ILE A 401 -31.32 -29.86 -11.20
N PRO A 402 -32.05 -28.91 -11.81
CA PRO A 402 -33.12 -28.20 -11.14
C PRO A 402 -34.32 -29.13 -10.93
N ALA A 403 -34.87 -29.15 -9.72
CA ALA A 403 -36.07 -29.91 -9.40
C ALA A 403 -36.96 -29.16 -8.40
N LYS A 404 -38.27 -29.32 -8.53
CA LYS A 404 -39.23 -28.80 -7.55
C LYS A 404 -39.11 -29.55 -6.23
N GLY A 405 -39.40 -28.89 -5.11
CA GLY A 405 -39.47 -29.56 -3.80
C GLY A 405 -40.49 -30.72 -3.75
N THR A 406 -41.47 -30.71 -4.64
CA THR A 406 -42.50 -31.76 -4.79
C THR A 406 -42.17 -32.79 -5.89
N ALA A 407 -40.99 -32.71 -6.51
CA ALA A 407 -40.60 -33.62 -7.58
C ALA A 407 -40.49 -35.07 -7.06
N SER A 408 -41.07 -36.01 -7.81
CA SER A 408 -40.93 -37.44 -7.49
C SER A 408 -39.54 -37.95 -7.86
N VAL A 409 -39.07 -39.00 -7.16
CA VAL A 409 -37.81 -39.68 -7.50
C VAL A 409 -37.81 -40.15 -8.97
N ARG A 410 -38.97 -40.55 -9.49
CA ARG A 410 -39.12 -40.93 -10.90
C ARG A 410 -38.81 -39.76 -11.83
N SER A 411 -39.36 -38.58 -11.56
CA SER A 411 -39.09 -37.38 -12.36
C SER A 411 -37.61 -36.98 -12.32
N VAL A 412 -36.96 -37.11 -11.15
CA VAL A 412 -35.51 -36.86 -11.03
C VAL A 412 -34.71 -37.89 -11.84
N ARG A 413 -35.09 -39.18 -11.82
CA ARG A 413 -34.45 -40.22 -12.65
C ARG A 413 -34.62 -39.98 -14.15
N GLU A 414 -35.82 -39.58 -14.57
CA GLU A 414 -36.11 -39.27 -15.97
C GLU A 414 -35.31 -38.04 -16.45
N ALA A 415 -35.04 -37.07 -15.58
CA ALA A 415 -34.18 -35.93 -15.90
C ALA A 415 -32.66 -36.26 -15.93
N LEU A 416 -32.25 -37.40 -15.38
CA LEU A 416 -30.88 -37.90 -15.40
C LEU A 416 -30.58 -38.84 -16.58
N ALA A 417 -31.62 -39.36 -17.22
CA ALA A 417 -31.54 -40.29 -18.35
C ALA A 417 -31.38 -39.51 -19.66
#